data_AF-A0AAV3YTF8-F1
#
_entry.id   AF-A0AAV3YTF8-F1
#
_cell.length_a   1.000
_cell.length_b   1.000
_cell.length_c   1.000
_cell.angle_alpha   90.00
_cell.angle_beta   90.00
_cell.angle_gamma   90.00
#
_symmetry.space_group_name_H-M   'P 1'
#
loop_
_entity.id
_entity.type
_entity.pdbx_description
1 polymer ?
#
loop_
_entity_poly.entity_id
_entity_poly.type
_entity_poly.pdbx_seq_one_letter_code
_entity_poly.pdbx_strand_id
1 'polypeptide(L)'
;MCRSKKVNMLDLQMHDDSEDDEPAMIGTLKDAKSTYDWNVNVLLDASLTKNKRKCQEEIYVIQGLDQPPLGRPAIEALDLLQRINNVKSTQESVDFRKEFPELFTGLGKLQKEYKIQLKDDVVPHKISTPRRIPVPLRKDVEIELQKLQEQDIIKKVTEPTNWCAGLVVVPKANGKIRLCVDLTKLNEGVKRENFPLPLTEELLTRLAGGKLFTKLDCNSGFHQMPLAEESQKLTTFITPFGRFCYKRLPFGISGPELFHREMSQLVDDIPGVLCDIDDILITGETKEEHRMLEWH
;
A
#
# COMPACT_ATOMS: atom_id res chain seq x y z
N MET A 1 8.85 7.84 23.24
CA MET A 1 8.93 7.20 24.57
C MET A 1 7.59 7.33 25.28
N CYS A 2 6.87 6.23 25.54
CA CYS A 2 5.67 6.26 26.38
C CYS A 2 5.83 5.23 27.50
N ARG A 3 5.98 5.69 28.76
CA ARG A 3 6.06 4.84 29.94
C ARG A 3 4.66 4.34 30.29
N SER A 4 4.39 3.07 30.02
CA SER A 4 3.14 2.43 30.43
C SER A 4 3.19 2.09 31.92
N LYS A 5 2.26 2.62 32.71
CA LYS A 5 2.00 2.13 34.08
C LYS A 5 1.23 0.81 33.94
N LYS A 6 1.84 -0.28 34.44
CA LYS A 6 1.21 -1.62 34.51
C LYS A 6 -0.01 -1.59 35.43
N VAL A 7 -1.13 -2.12 34.96
CA VAL A 7 -2.24 -2.58 35.81
C VAL A 7 -2.32 -4.09 35.60
N ASN A 8 -2.11 -4.85 36.68
CA ASN A 8 -2.17 -6.32 36.68
C ASN A 8 -3.64 -6.77 36.67
N MET A 9 -3.94 -7.79 35.88
CA MET A 9 -5.29 -8.32 35.65
C MET A 9 -5.36 -9.75 36.21
N LEU A 10 -5.15 -9.90 37.53
CA LEU A 10 -5.02 -11.21 38.19
C LEU A 10 -6.07 -11.46 39.30
N ASP A 11 -7.08 -10.61 39.43
CA ASP A 11 -8.12 -10.75 40.47
C ASP A 11 -9.50 -11.11 39.90
N LEU A 12 -9.61 -12.18 39.11
CA LEU A 12 -10.91 -12.78 38.80
C LEU A 12 -10.81 -14.31 38.93
N GLN A 13 -10.90 -14.79 40.17
CA GLN A 13 -11.24 -16.18 40.47
C GLN A 13 -12.76 -16.35 40.37
N MET A 14 -13.18 -17.42 39.70
CA MET A 14 -14.58 -17.83 39.67
C MET A 14 -15.00 -18.37 41.04
N HIS A 15 -15.91 -17.68 41.72
CA HIS A 15 -16.82 -18.29 42.68
C HIS A 15 -18.18 -17.60 42.64
N ASP A 16 -19.21 -18.43 42.76
CA ASP A 16 -20.63 -18.11 42.62
C ASP A 16 -21.23 -17.70 43.97
N ASP A 17 -22.29 -16.92 43.88
CA ASP A 17 -23.25 -16.45 44.91
C ASP A 17 -22.97 -15.19 45.75
N SER A 18 -23.88 -14.23 45.53
CA SER A 18 -24.38 -13.12 46.36
C SER A 18 -23.67 -11.75 46.31
N GLU A 19 -24.43 -10.80 45.75
CA GLU A 19 -24.45 -9.33 45.97
C GLU A 19 -23.10 -8.58 46.03
N ASP A 20 -22.58 -8.16 44.88
CA ASP A 20 -22.08 -6.79 44.60
C ASP A 20 -21.55 -6.68 43.15
N ASP A 21 -21.48 -5.46 42.61
CA ASP A 21 -21.15 -5.07 41.22
C ASP A 21 -19.97 -5.83 40.57
N GLU A 22 -20.26 -6.79 39.68
CA GLU A 22 -19.28 -7.42 38.77
C GLU A 22 -19.72 -7.44 37.28
N PRO A 23 -18.76 -7.40 36.32
CA PRO A 23 -19.04 -7.33 34.89
C PRO A 23 -19.63 -8.64 34.34
N ALA A 24 -20.93 -8.66 34.09
CA ALA A 24 -21.60 -9.78 33.43
C ALA A 24 -21.21 -9.90 31.94
N MET A 25 -20.51 -10.98 31.57
CA MET A 25 -20.34 -11.45 30.19
C MET A 25 -21.44 -12.48 29.89
N ILE A 26 -22.31 -12.20 28.91
CA ILE A 26 -23.29 -13.16 28.39
C ILE A 26 -23.02 -13.30 26.88
N GLY A 27 -22.67 -14.51 26.41
CA GLY A 27 -22.37 -14.77 25.00
C GLY A 27 -22.80 -16.18 24.57
N THR A 28 -23.26 -16.31 23.31
CA THR A 28 -23.71 -17.57 22.71
C THR A 28 -22.64 -18.10 21.74
N LEU A 29 -22.33 -19.40 21.81
CA LEU A 29 -21.30 -20.06 21.00
C LEU A 29 -21.75 -20.26 19.54
N LYS A 30 -20.88 -19.94 18.57
CA LYS A 30 -20.97 -20.39 17.18
C LYS A 30 -19.60 -20.86 16.70
N ASP A 31 -19.53 -22.06 16.13
CA ASP A 31 -18.30 -22.63 15.59
C ASP A 31 -17.89 -21.94 14.28
N ALA A 32 -16.64 -21.45 14.20
CA ALA A 32 -16.05 -20.87 13.00
C ALA A 32 -14.73 -21.59 12.64
N LYS A 33 -14.53 -21.96 11.37
CA LYS A 33 -13.27 -22.54 10.85
C LYS A 33 -12.44 -21.46 10.16
N SER A 34 -11.18 -21.28 10.59
CA SER A 34 -10.20 -20.32 10.03
C SER A 34 -9.38 -20.90 8.87
N THR A 35 -9.01 -20.05 7.90
CA THR A 35 -8.14 -20.32 6.74
C THR A 35 -6.69 -19.82 6.90
N TYR A 36 -6.31 -19.35 8.10
CA TYR A 36 -4.92 -19.02 8.45
C TYR A 36 -4.46 -19.87 9.65
N ASP A 37 -3.17 -20.21 9.68
CA ASP A 37 -2.45 -21.11 10.62
C ASP A 37 -2.39 -20.61 12.08
N TRP A 38 -3.34 -19.77 12.46
CA TRP A 38 -3.65 -19.47 13.85
C TRP A 38 -4.66 -20.53 14.27
N ASN A 39 -4.38 -21.31 15.32
CA ASN A 39 -5.36 -22.18 15.96
C ASN A 39 -6.43 -21.31 16.65
N VAL A 40 -7.28 -20.69 15.84
CA VAL A 40 -8.49 -19.97 16.25
C VAL A 40 -9.49 -21.04 16.61
N ASN A 41 -9.75 -21.19 17.91
CA ASN A 41 -10.59 -22.26 18.40
C ASN A 41 -12.08 -21.88 18.38
N VAL A 42 -12.42 -20.60 18.59
CA VAL A 42 -13.81 -20.11 18.72
C VAL A 42 -13.92 -18.62 18.34
N LEU A 43 -15.05 -18.23 17.75
CA LEU A 43 -15.49 -16.82 17.61
C LEU A 43 -16.64 -16.56 18.60
N LEU A 44 -16.52 -15.51 19.40
CA LEU A 44 -17.52 -15.13 20.40
C LEU A 44 -18.04 -13.71 20.14
N ASP A 45 -19.36 -13.55 20.08
CA ASP A 45 -20.00 -12.25 20.19
C ASP A 45 -20.00 -11.83 21.67
N ALA A 46 -19.23 -10.81 22.01
CA ALA A 46 -19.09 -10.33 23.37
C ALA A 46 -19.59 -8.88 23.52
N SER A 47 -20.31 -8.62 24.62
CA SER A 47 -20.67 -7.27 25.03
C SER A 47 -19.65 -6.79 26.06
N LEU A 48 -18.82 -5.82 25.68
CA LEU A 48 -17.81 -5.23 26.53
C LEU A 48 -18.38 -3.96 27.17
N THR A 49 -18.16 -3.79 28.48
CA THR A 49 -18.59 -2.60 29.22
C THR A 49 -17.44 -2.04 30.03
N LYS A 50 -17.23 -0.72 29.96
CA LYS A 50 -16.34 0.00 30.87
C LYS A 50 -16.98 1.34 31.24
N ASN A 51 -17.07 1.61 32.53
CA ASN A 51 -17.85 2.73 33.07
C ASN A 51 -19.30 2.67 32.53
N LYS A 52 -19.81 3.78 31.94
CA LYS A 52 -21.16 3.86 31.34
C LYS A 52 -21.17 3.54 29.84
N ARG A 53 -20.05 3.10 29.26
CA ARG A 53 -19.94 2.82 27.82
C ARG A 53 -19.94 1.33 27.56
N LYS A 54 -20.65 0.92 26.51
CA LYS A 54 -20.81 -0.47 26.09
C LYS A 54 -20.52 -0.59 24.60
N CYS A 55 -19.93 -1.69 24.17
CA CYS A 55 -19.81 -2.05 22.76
C CYS A 55 -19.98 -3.56 22.58
N GLN A 56 -20.45 -3.96 21.41
CA GLN A 56 -20.43 -5.37 20.99
C GLN A 56 -19.32 -5.58 19.99
N GLU A 57 -18.56 -6.65 20.18
CA GLU A 57 -17.40 -7.01 19.36
C GLU A 57 -17.31 -8.52 19.18
N GLU A 58 -16.82 -8.92 18.01
CA GLU A 58 -16.47 -10.30 17.72
C GLU A 58 -15.06 -10.57 18.26
N ILE A 59 -14.95 -11.45 19.26
CA ILE A 59 -13.69 -11.83 19.89
C ILE A 59 -13.23 -13.19 19.36
N TYR A 60 -11.98 -13.25 18.92
CA TYR A 60 -11.33 -14.47 18.47
C TYR A 60 -10.57 -15.11 19.63
N VAL A 61 -10.89 -16.37 19.95
CA VAL A 61 -10.17 -17.14 20.97
C VAL A 61 -9.01 -17.88 20.31
N ILE A 62 -7.79 -17.44 20.60
CA ILE A 62 -6.55 -18.00 20.06
C ILE A 62 -5.77 -18.69 21.18
N GLN A 63 -5.33 -19.93 20.94
CA GLN A 63 -4.54 -20.68 21.93
C GLN A 63 -3.15 -20.08 22.12
N GLY A 64 -2.72 -19.89 23.37
CA GLY A 64 -1.40 -19.33 23.71
C GLY A 64 -1.30 -17.81 23.65
N LEU A 65 -2.45 -17.12 23.64
CA LEU A 65 -2.51 -15.67 23.68
C LEU A 65 -2.62 -15.21 25.14
N ASP A 66 -1.57 -14.57 25.66
CA ASP A 66 -1.51 -14.13 27.06
C ASP A 66 -2.35 -12.87 27.33
N GLN A 67 -2.70 -12.12 26.28
CA GLN A 67 -3.51 -10.90 26.35
C GLN A 67 -4.42 -10.78 25.12
N PRO A 68 -5.75 -10.65 25.29
CA PRO A 68 -6.64 -10.40 24.16
C PRO A 68 -6.45 -8.97 23.64
N PRO A 69 -6.05 -8.75 22.37
CA PRO A 69 -6.01 -7.43 21.79
C PRO A 69 -7.45 -6.97 21.51
N LEU A 70 -7.85 -5.85 22.10
CA LEU A 70 -9.11 -5.19 21.72
C LEU A 70 -8.96 -4.52 20.37
N GLY A 71 -9.97 -4.69 19.51
CA GLY A 71 -10.05 -4.00 18.24
C GLY A 71 -10.13 -2.48 18.40
N ARG A 72 -9.73 -1.75 17.35
CA ARG A 72 -9.86 -0.28 17.31
C ARG A 72 -11.28 0.22 17.63
N PRO A 73 -12.37 -0.36 17.10
CA PRO A 73 -13.72 0.13 17.39
C PRO A 73 -14.07 -0.03 18.88
N ALA A 74 -13.75 -1.18 19.48
CA ALA A 74 -13.87 -1.42 20.92
C ALA A 74 -13.13 -0.38 21.78
N ILE A 75 -11.86 -0.10 21.43
CA ILE A 75 -11.02 0.86 22.15
C ILE A 75 -11.62 2.26 22.11
N GLU A 76 -12.13 2.69 20.94
CA GLU A 76 -12.78 3.98 20.76
C GLU A 76 -14.12 4.05 21.50
N ALA A 77 -14.95 2.99 21.40
CA ALA A 77 -16.26 2.93 22.05
C ALA A 77 -16.15 2.91 23.59
N LEU A 78 -15.15 2.22 24.13
CA LEU A 78 -14.89 2.10 25.57
C LEU A 78 -14.00 3.23 26.13
N ASP A 79 -13.58 4.18 25.29
CA ASP A 79 -12.69 5.29 25.66
C ASP A 79 -11.39 4.84 26.34
N LEU A 80 -10.81 3.73 25.89
CA LEU A 80 -9.65 3.14 26.56
C LEU A 80 -8.38 3.96 26.33
N LEU A 81 -8.35 4.76 25.27
CA LEU A 81 -7.21 5.59 24.89
C LEU A 81 -7.69 6.98 24.47
N GLN A 82 -7.22 8.00 25.18
CA GLN A 82 -7.42 9.38 24.79
C GLN A 82 -6.43 9.75 23.67
N ARG A 83 -6.92 9.98 22.45
CA ARG A 83 -6.09 10.44 21.33
C ARG A 83 -5.76 11.92 21.48
N ILE A 84 -4.48 12.22 21.73
CA ILE A 84 -4.00 13.59 21.91
C ILE A 84 -3.74 14.28 20.55
N ASN A 85 -3.43 13.50 19.51
CA ASN A 85 -3.12 14.01 18.15
C ASN A 85 -4.18 13.58 17.14
N ASN A 86 -5.39 14.15 17.23
CA ASN A 86 -6.46 13.84 16.27
C ASN A 86 -6.41 14.82 15.09
N VAL A 87 -6.05 14.33 13.90
CA VAL A 87 -6.15 15.11 12.65
C VAL A 87 -7.60 15.14 12.22
N LYS A 88 -8.22 16.33 12.24
CA LYS A 88 -9.56 16.52 11.69
C LYS A 88 -9.43 16.78 10.19
N SER A 89 -10.14 16.02 9.37
CA SER A 89 -10.26 16.31 7.94
C SER A 89 -11.10 17.58 7.76
N THR A 90 -10.45 18.72 7.58
CA THR A 90 -11.09 19.93 7.09
C THR A 90 -11.10 19.86 5.57
N GLN A 91 -12.24 19.48 4.99
CA GLN A 91 -12.50 19.70 3.56
C GLN A 91 -12.77 21.19 3.34
N GLU A 92 -11.74 22.03 3.42
CA GLU A 92 -11.82 23.33 2.73
C GLU A 92 -11.68 23.06 1.23
N SER A 93 -12.74 23.36 0.50
CA SER A 93 -12.99 22.92 -0.88
C SER A 93 -12.16 23.70 -1.91
N VAL A 94 -10.84 23.62 -1.83
CA VAL A 94 -10.00 24.07 -2.95
C VAL A 94 -10.05 22.98 -4.02
N ASP A 95 -10.66 23.30 -5.17
CA ASP A 95 -10.74 22.39 -6.31
C ASP A 95 -9.45 22.49 -7.13
N PHE A 96 -8.37 21.86 -6.64
CA PHE A 96 -7.06 21.85 -7.29
C PHE A 96 -7.12 21.35 -8.74
N ARG A 97 -8.15 20.57 -9.12
CA ARG A 97 -8.34 20.12 -10.51
C ARG A 97 -8.69 21.25 -11.46
N LYS A 98 -9.38 22.29 -10.98
CA LYS A 98 -9.68 23.49 -11.76
C LYS A 98 -8.49 24.44 -11.83
N GLU A 99 -7.72 24.50 -10.75
CA GLU A 99 -6.59 25.42 -10.62
C GLU A 99 -5.36 24.91 -11.38
N PHE A 100 -5.12 23.60 -11.39
CA PHE A 100 -3.99 22.95 -12.07
C PHE A 100 -4.43 21.82 -13.01
N PRO A 101 -5.22 22.11 -14.06
CA PRO A 101 -5.79 21.07 -14.91
C PRO A 101 -4.73 20.16 -15.53
N GLU A 102 -3.55 20.70 -15.85
CA GLU A 102 -2.45 19.94 -16.44
C GLU A 102 -1.92 18.83 -15.51
N LEU A 103 -1.83 19.10 -14.20
CA LEU A 103 -1.33 18.13 -13.20
C LEU A 103 -2.27 16.93 -13.03
N PHE A 104 -3.55 17.12 -13.30
CA PHE A 104 -4.57 16.07 -13.18
C PHE A 104 -4.93 15.43 -14.53
N THR A 105 -4.15 15.69 -15.59
CA THR A 105 -4.34 15.10 -16.92
C THR A 105 -3.22 14.14 -17.29
N GLY A 106 -3.59 12.92 -17.69
CA GLY A 106 -2.64 11.89 -18.09
C GLY A 106 -1.93 11.20 -16.93
N LEU A 107 -0.82 10.52 -17.24
CA LEU A 107 0.01 9.82 -16.26
C LEU A 107 1.26 10.60 -15.84
N GLY A 108 1.68 11.60 -16.61
CA GLY A 108 2.98 12.24 -16.41
C GLY A 108 4.15 11.39 -16.95
N LYS A 109 5.32 12.03 -17.10
CA LYS A 109 6.56 11.39 -17.53
C LYS A 109 7.75 12.08 -16.89
N LEU A 110 8.55 11.33 -16.14
CA LEU A 110 9.84 11.82 -15.64
C LEU A 110 10.83 11.96 -16.81
N GLN A 111 11.72 12.94 -16.69
CA GLN A 111 12.70 13.25 -17.75
C GLN A 111 13.80 12.19 -17.84
N LYS A 112 14.15 11.57 -16.70
CA LYS A 112 15.24 10.60 -16.62
C LYS A 112 14.75 9.20 -16.93
N GLU A 113 15.53 8.46 -17.71
CA GLU A 113 15.27 7.05 -17.98
C GLU A 113 15.91 6.15 -16.92
N TYR A 114 15.18 5.10 -16.57
CA TYR A 114 15.62 4.07 -15.65
C TYR A 114 16.26 2.89 -16.41
N LYS A 115 17.47 2.51 -15.99
CA LYS A 115 18.19 1.35 -16.50
C LYS A 115 18.21 0.24 -15.45
N ILE A 116 17.53 -0.87 -15.72
CA ILE A 116 17.63 -2.10 -14.93
C ILE A 116 19.03 -2.68 -15.09
N GLN A 117 19.79 -2.75 -14.01
CA GLN A 117 21.09 -3.41 -13.98
C GLN A 117 20.93 -4.87 -13.53
N LEU A 118 21.56 -5.81 -14.23
CA LEU A 118 21.59 -7.22 -13.86
C LEU A 118 22.95 -7.58 -13.24
N LYS A 119 22.99 -8.64 -12.43
CA LYS A 119 24.23 -9.27 -12.00
C LYS A 119 24.88 -9.98 -13.20
N ASP A 120 26.20 -10.12 -13.16
CA ASP A 120 26.99 -10.57 -14.31
C ASP A 120 26.76 -12.05 -14.66
N ASP A 121 26.28 -12.84 -13.71
CA ASP A 121 26.01 -14.28 -13.79
C ASP A 121 24.54 -14.65 -14.02
N VAL A 122 23.69 -13.67 -14.35
CA VAL A 122 22.25 -13.89 -14.52
C VAL A 122 21.96 -14.70 -15.77
N VAL A 123 21.28 -15.83 -15.57
CA VAL A 123 20.72 -16.62 -16.66
C VAL A 123 19.35 -16.06 -17.05
N PRO A 124 19.15 -15.68 -18.33
CA PRO A 124 17.86 -15.20 -18.79
C PRO A 124 16.74 -16.24 -18.61
N HIS A 125 15.58 -15.79 -18.14
CA HIS A 125 14.39 -16.63 -18.01
C HIS A 125 13.35 -16.29 -19.07
N LYS A 126 12.91 -17.32 -19.81
CA LYS A 126 11.94 -17.19 -20.88
C LYS A 126 10.90 -18.31 -20.82
N ILE A 127 9.63 -17.93 -20.72
CA ILE A 127 8.52 -18.84 -20.98
C ILE A 127 8.08 -18.75 -22.44
N SER A 128 7.70 -19.89 -23.03
CA SER A 128 7.23 -19.96 -24.43
C SER A 128 5.70 -19.97 -24.54
N THR A 129 5.00 -20.31 -23.47
CA THR A 129 3.54 -20.46 -23.48
C THR A 129 2.91 -19.43 -22.54
N PRO A 130 1.92 -18.64 -22.99
CA PRO A 130 1.21 -17.73 -22.11
C PRO A 130 0.41 -18.48 -21.03
N ARG A 131 0.31 -17.87 -19.84
CA ARG A 131 -0.55 -18.38 -18.77
C ARG A 131 -2.00 -18.38 -19.25
N ARG A 132 -2.77 -19.40 -18.84
CA ARG A 132 -4.18 -19.53 -19.23
C ARG A 132 -5.01 -18.43 -18.58
N ILE A 133 -5.71 -17.66 -19.41
CA ILE A 133 -6.67 -16.64 -18.95
C ILE A 133 -8.09 -17.23 -18.98
N PRO A 134 -8.87 -17.14 -17.89
CA PRO A 134 -10.27 -17.53 -17.87
C PRO A 134 -11.05 -16.85 -19.01
N VAL A 135 -11.89 -17.60 -19.72
CA VAL A 135 -12.63 -17.10 -20.89
C VAL A 135 -13.39 -15.79 -20.61
N PRO A 136 -14.10 -15.64 -19.47
CA PRO A 136 -14.82 -14.39 -19.17
C PRO A 136 -13.92 -13.16 -19.07
N LEU A 137 -12.66 -13.32 -18.62
CA LEU A 137 -11.73 -12.21 -18.40
C LEU A 137 -10.94 -11.83 -19.65
N ARG A 138 -11.01 -12.62 -20.73
CA ARG A 138 -10.18 -12.40 -21.93
C ARG A 138 -10.41 -11.03 -22.56
N LYS A 139 -11.68 -10.61 -22.67
CA LYS A 139 -12.06 -9.32 -23.25
C LYS A 139 -11.53 -8.17 -22.41
N ASP A 140 -11.66 -8.28 -21.09
CA ASP A 140 -11.15 -7.26 -20.16
C ASP A 140 -9.63 -7.14 -20.23
N VAL A 141 -8.92 -8.27 -20.36
CA VAL A 141 -7.46 -8.28 -20.53
C VAL A 141 -7.05 -7.59 -21.83
N GLU A 142 -7.74 -7.87 -22.93
CA GLU A 142 -7.46 -7.24 -24.22
C GLU A 142 -7.67 -5.72 -24.16
N ILE A 143 -8.77 -5.27 -23.56
CA ILE A 143 -9.08 -3.84 -23.36
C ILE A 143 -8.00 -3.17 -22.50
N GLU A 144 -7.60 -3.79 -21.38
CA GLU A 144 -6.58 -3.21 -20.52
C GLU A 144 -5.20 -3.19 -21.20
N LEU A 145 -4.84 -4.22 -21.99
CA LEU A 145 -3.62 -4.20 -22.81
C LEU A 145 -3.63 -3.10 -23.88
N GLN A 146 -4.78 -2.84 -24.51
CA GLN A 146 -4.93 -1.73 -25.46
C GLN A 146 -4.74 -0.39 -24.76
N LYS A 147 -5.40 -0.19 -23.63
CA LYS A 147 -5.25 1.02 -22.81
C LYS A 147 -3.81 1.27 -22.38
N LEU A 148 -3.09 0.24 -21.93
CA LEU A 148 -1.67 0.37 -21.57
C LEU A 148 -0.78 0.74 -22.76
N GLN A 149 -1.12 0.30 -23.98
CA GLN A 149 -0.41 0.70 -25.21
C GLN A 149 -0.73 2.14 -25.59
N GLU A 150 -1.99 2.54 -25.54
CA GLU A 150 -2.44 3.92 -25.83
C GLU A 150 -1.81 4.93 -24.87
N GLN A 151 -1.60 4.53 -23.61
CA GLN A 151 -0.91 5.32 -22.59
C GLN A 151 0.62 5.29 -22.70
N ASP A 152 1.17 4.64 -23.73
CA ASP A 152 2.61 4.49 -23.95
C ASP A 152 3.35 3.80 -22.77
N ILE A 153 2.64 2.93 -22.03
CA ILE A 153 3.20 2.16 -20.91
C ILE A 153 3.86 0.88 -21.42
N ILE A 154 3.27 0.23 -22.42
CA ILE A 154 3.79 -1.00 -23.03
C ILE A 154 3.84 -0.88 -24.55
N LYS A 155 4.69 -1.67 -25.20
CA LYS A 155 4.75 -1.81 -26.66
C LYS A 155 4.76 -3.28 -27.07
N LYS A 156 4.26 -3.57 -28.28
CA LYS A 156 4.38 -4.91 -28.88
C LYS A 156 5.84 -5.24 -29.19
N VAL A 157 6.19 -6.51 -29.01
CA VAL A 157 7.53 -7.04 -29.29
C VAL A 157 7.43 -8.14 -30.33
N THR A 158 8.03 -7.91 -31.50
CA THR A 158 8.13 -8.90 -32.59
C THR A 158 9.52 -9.53 -32.64
N GLU A 159 10.55 -8.81 -32.20
CA GLU A 159 11.94 -9.29 -32.19
C GLU A 159 12.19 -10.42 -31.17
N PRO A 160 13.26 -11.20 -31.34
CA PRO A 160 13.73 -12.15 -30.35
C PRO A 160 14.15 -11.44 -29.05
N THR A 161 13.72 -11.97 -27.92
CA THR A 161 14.12 -11.51 -26.58
C THR A 161 14.61 -12.68 -25.74
N ASN A 162 15.63 -12.41 -24.92
CA ASN A 162 16.21 -13.39 -23.99
C ASN A 162 15.33 -13.56 -22.75
N TRP A 163 14.52 -12.56 -22.42
CA TRP A 163 13.58 -12.57 -21.31
C TRP A 163 12.16 -12.68 -21.82
N CYS A 164 11.33 -13.46 -21.12
CA CYS A 164 9.90 -13.49 -21.33
C CYS A 164 9.20 -13.99 -20.06
N ALA A 165 8.45 -13.11 -19.42
CA ALA A 165 7.62 -13.40 -18.26
C ALA A 165 6.16 -13.74 -18.65
N GLY A 166 5.41 -14.25 -17.68
CA GLY A 166 3.98 -14.54 -17.86
C GLY A 166 3.10 -13.45 -17.28
N LEU A 167 2.04 -13.09 -18.01
CA LEU A 167 0.98 -12.24 -17.50
C LEU A 167 0.11 -13.00 -16.47
N VAL A 168 -0.17 -12.34 -15.36
CA VAL A 168 -1.07 -12.75 -14.28
C VAL A 168 -2.21 -11.76 -14.19
N VAL A 169 -3.45 -12.27 -14.16
CA VAL A 169 -4.65 -11.45 -14.08
C VAL A 169 -5.20 -11.56 -12.67
N VAL A 170 -5.31 -10.42 -11.98
CA VAL A 170 -5.82 -10.36 -10.62
C VAL A 170 -7.15 -9.61 -10.61
N PRO A 171 -8.26 -10.22 -10.15
CA PRO A 171 -9.53 -9.50 -10.01
C PRO A 171 -9.43 -8.49 -8.85
N LYS A 172 -10.00 -7.31 -9.05
CA LYS A 172 -10.20 -6.30 -8.01
C LYS A 172 -11.57 -6.50 -7.37
N ALA A 173 -11.72 -6.05 -6.12
CA ALA A 173 -12.99 -6.09 -5.39
C ALA A 173 -14.14 -5.35 -6.10
N ASN A 174 -13.81 -4.36 -6.94
CA ASN A 174 -14.78 -3.59 -7.73
C ASN A 174 -15.17 -4.24 -9.07
N GLY A 175 -14.83 -5.52 -9.28
CA GLY A 175 -15.14 -6.26 -10.51
C GLY A 175 -14.23 -5.96 -11.70
N LYS A 176 -13.29 -5.01 -11.60
CA LYS A 176 -12.26 -4.76 -12.63
C LYS A 176 -11.10 -5.76 -12.49
N ILE A 177 -10.19 -5.77 -13.46
CA ILE A 177 -8.96 -6.56 -13.40
C ILE A 177 -7.72 -5.68 -13.15
N ARG A 178 -6.65 -6.31 -12.68
CA ARG A 178 -5.28 -5.78 -12.67
C ARG A 178 -4.40 -6.74 -13.46
N LEU A 179 -3.65 -6.19 -14.41
CA LEU A 179 -2.62 -6.91 -15.14
C LEU A 179 -1.31 -6.82 -14.35
N CYS A 180 -0.79 -7.96 -13.94
CA CYS A 180 0.51 -8.09 -13.26
C CYS A 180 1.42 -8.97 -14.11
N VAL A 181 2.68 -8.61 -14.26
CA VAL A 181 3.66 -9.48 -14.91
C VAL A 181 4.50 -10.13 -13.84
N ASP A 182 4.66 -11.45 -13.93
CA ASP A 182 5.46 -12.21 -12.99
C ASP A 182 6.97 -12.01 -13.28
N LEU A 183 7.52 -10.96 -12.69
CA LEU A 183 8.92 -10.57 -12.82
C LEU A 183 9.83 -11.24 -11.78
N THR A 184 9.35 -12.26 -11.05
CA THR A 184 10.10 -12.93 -9.97
C THR A 184 11.48 -13.38 -10.43
N LYS A 185 11.57 -14.01 -11.61
CA LYS A 185 12.84 -14.47 -12.19
C LYS A 185 13.76 -13.35 -12.67
N LEU A 186 13.19 -12.24 -13.14
CA LEU A 186 13.99 -11.07 -13.46
C LEU A 186 14.57 -10.48 -12.17
N ASN A 187 13.74 -10.37 -11.13
CA ASN A 187 14.10 -9.77 -9.84
C ASN A 187 15.25 -10.49 -9.12
N GLU A 188 15.35 -11.83 -9.24
CA GLU A 188 16.48 -12.60 -8.70
C GLU A 188 17.84 -12.10 -9.24
N GLY A 189 17.84 -11.64 -10.50
CA GLY A 189 19.00 -11.15 -11.21
C GLY A 189 19.25 -9.65 -11.16
N VAL A 190 18.29 -8.84 -10.69
CA VAL A 190 18.48 -7.39 -10.60
C VAL A 190 19.54 -7.04 -9.56
N LYS A 191 20.52 -6.21 -9.93
CA LYS A 191 21.42 -5.52 -8.98
C LYS A 191 20.61 -4.43 -8.31
N ARG A 192 20.25 -4.65 -7.03
CA ARG A 192 19.57 -3.62 -6.23
C ARG A 192 20.55 -2.49 -5.91
N GLU A 193 20.11 -1.27 -6.14
CA GLU A 193 20.80 -0.11 -5.59
C GLU A 193 20.36 0.08 -4.13
N ASN A 194 21.32 0.24 -3.23
CA ASN A 194 21.06 0.59 -1.85
C ASN A 194 20.97 2.12 -1.76
N PHE A 195 19.78 2.67 -1.99
CA PHE A 195 19.50 4.06 -1.63
C PHE A 195 18.96 4.10 -0.19
N PRO A 196 19.49 4.96 0.69
CA PRO A 196 18.95 5.09 2.03
C PRO A 196 17.53 5.66 1.93
N LEU A 197 16.54 4.85 2.30
CA LEU A 197 15.20 5.36 2.57
C LEU A 197 15.25 6.06 3.93
N PRO A 198 14.81 7.32 4.02
CA PRO A 198 14.79 8.03 5.30
C PRO A 198 13.92 7.24 6.29
N LEU A 199 14.36 7.18 7.53
CA LEU A 199 13.59 6.45 8.54
C LEU A 199 12.26 7.19 8.77
N THR A 200 11.18 6.47 9.05
CA THR A 200 9.89 7.11 9.34
C THR A 200 10.01 8.16 10.47
N GLU A 201 10.89 7.95 11.45
CA GLU A 201 11.14 8.92 12.51
C GLU A 201 11.82 10.22 12.02
N GLU A 202 12.72 10.12 11.03
CA GLU A 202 13.37 11.27 10.41
C GLU A 202 12.37 12.07 9.57
N LEU A 203 11.53 11.35 8.80
CA LEU A 203 10.41 11.95 8.08
C LEU A 203 9.46 12.67 9.04
N LEU A 204 9.06 12.04 10.14
CA LEU A 204 8.20 12.65 11.15
C LEU A 204 8.82 13.88 11.81
N THR A 205 10.14 13.91 11.95
CA THR A 205 10.85 15.08 12.51
C THR A 205 10.77 16.27 11.56
N ARG A 206 10.85 16.05 10.25
CA ARG A 206 10.63 17.11 9.23
C ARG A 206 9.20 17.65 9.24
N LEU A 207 8.25 16.90 9.79
CA LEU A 207 6.85 17.32 9.95
C LEU A 207 6.54 18.00 11.28
N ALA A 208 7.51 18.06 12.20
CA ALA A 208 7.29 18.60 13.52
C ALA A 208 6.91 20.09 13.46
N GLY A 209 5.90 20.49 14.25
CA GLY A 209 5.36 21.86 14.24
C GLY A 209 4.25 22.10 13.21
N GLY A 210 4.08 21.19 12.24
CA GLY A 210 3.00 21.23 11.28
C GLY A 210 1.61 21.11 11.93
N LYS A 211 0.68 21.99 11.54
CA LYS A 211 -0.72 21.97 11.97
C LYS A 211 -1.68 21.59 10.85
N LEU A 212 -1.26 21.79 9.61
CA LEU A 212 -1.98 21.44 8.39
C LEU A 212 -1.17 20.43 7.59
N PHE A 213 -1.88 19.49 6.95
CA PHE A 213 -1.27 18.40 6.20
C PHE A 213 -2.06 18.17 4.91
N THR A 214 -1.36 18.17 3.77
CA THR A 214 -1.90 17.74 2.47
C THR A 214 -1.16 16.49 2.04
N LYS A 215 -1.90 15.46 1.66
CA LYS A 215 -1.35 14.24 1.07
C LYS A 215 -1.72 14.21 -0.41
N LEU A 216 -0.72 14.18 -1.28
CA LEU A 216 -0.87 13.97 -2.72
C LEU A 216 -0.44 12.54 -3.04
N ASP A 217 -1.27 11.84 -3.81
CA ASP A 217 -1.01 10.47 -4.29
C ASP A 217 -0.63 10.54 -5.78
N CYS A 218 0.58 10.08 -6.12
CA CYS A 218 1.00 10.01 -7.52
C CYS A 218 0.28 8.85 -8.23
N ASN A 219 -0.68 9.18 -9.09
CA ASN A 219 -1.42 8.18 -9.85
C ASN A 219 -0.46 7.27 -10.65
N SER A 220 -0.38 6.01 -10.24
CA SER A 220 0.50 5.01 -10.85
C SER A 220 1.95 5.48 -10.98
N GLY A 221 2.53 6.05 -9.91
CA GLY A 221 3.86 6.69 -9.88
C GLY A 221 4.96 5.96 -10.65
N PHE A 222 5.08 4.65 -10.48
CA PHE A 222 6.03 3.83 -11.26
C PHE A 222 5.92 3.99 -12.78
N HIS A 223 4.70 4.06 -13.34
CA HIS A 223 4.50 4.23 -14.78
C HIS A 223 4.93 5.62 -15.30
N GLN A 224 5.24 6.57 -14.42
CA GLN A 224 5.77 7.88 -14.81
C GLN A 224 7.24 7.79 -15.21
N MET A 225 7.99 6.81 -14.69
CA MET A 225 9.40 6.60 -14.97
C MET A 225 9.61 5.86 -16.31
N PRO A 226 10.21 6.47 -17.35
CA PRO A 226 10.55 5.76 -18.57
C PRO A 226 11.69 4.76 -18.37
N LEU A 227 11.65 3.62 -19.07
CA LEU A 227 12.72 2.63 -19.10
C LEU A 227 13.64 2.86 -20.31
N ALA A 228 14.95 2.76 -20.09
CA ALA A 228 15.93 2.70 -21.17
C ALA A 228 15.64 1.51 -22.09
N GLU A 229 15.87 1.64 -23.40
CA GLU A 229 15.46 0.65 -24.41
C GLU A 229 15.96 -0.78 -24.12
N GLU A 230 17.20 -0.91 -23.65
CA GLU A 230 17.79 -2.19 -23.24
C GLU A 230 17.00 -2.84 -22.09
N SER A 231 16.56 -2.02 -21.13
CA SER A 231 15.79 -2.47 -19.96
C SER A 231 14.35 -2.82 -20.31
N GLN A 232 13.77 -2.17 -21.32
CA GLN A 232 12.44 -2.52 -21.83
C GLN A 232 12.41 -4.00 -22.24
N LYS A 233 13.42 -4.48 -22.99
CA LYS A 233 13.48 -5.87 -23.46
C LYS A 233 13.54 -6.91 -22.32
N LEU A 234 14.12 -6.54 -21.17
CA LEU A 234 14.15 -7.40 -19.97
C LEU A 234 12.75 -7.66 -19.41
N THR A 235 11.87 -6.67 -19.52
CA THR A 235 10.49 -6.73 -19.02
C THR A 235 9.50 -7.37 -19.99
N THR A 236 9.99 -8.04 -21.04
CA THR A 236 9.13 -8.68 -22.03
C THR A 236 8.25 -9.75 -21.38
N PHE A 237 6.98 -9.79 -21.76
CA PHE A 237 6.02 -10.77 -21.29
C PHE A 237 5.14 -11.29 -22.43
N ILE A 238 4.61 -12.50 -22.25
CA ILE A 238 3.75 -13.18 -23.23
C ILE A 238 2.31 -13.27 -22.74
N THR A 239 1.41 -13.07 -23.69
CA THR A 239 -0.04 -13.17 -23.53
C THR A 239 -0.64 -13.99 -24.69
N PRO A 240 -1.90 -14.45 -24.58
CA PRO A 240 -2.61 -15.01 -25.73
C PRO A 240 -2.77 -14.05 -26.92
N PHE A 241 -2.60 -12.75 -26.70
CA PHE A 241 -2.75 -11.69 -27.71
C PHE A 241 -1.42 -11.22 -28.31
N GLY A 242 -0.31 -11.86 -27.94
CA GLY A 242 1.04 -11.52 -28.40
C GLY A 242 2.03 -11.26 -27.26
N ARG A 243 3.25 -10.86 -27.64
CA ARG A 243 4.32 -10.45 -26.72
C ARG A 243 4.40 -8.93 -26.64
N PHE A 244 4.63 -8.45 -25.43
CA PHE A 244 4.76 -7.03 -25.13
C PHE A 244 5.94 -6.80 -24.20
N CYS A 245 6.46 -5.59 -24.13
CA CYS A 245 7.39 -5.16 -23.11
C CYS A 245 6.99 -3.80 -22.56
N TYR A 246 7.45 -3.48 -21.35
CA TYR A 246 7.19 -2.19 -20.76
C TYR A 246 8.11 -1.11 -21.33
N LYS A 247 7.55 0.05 -21.62
CA LYS A 247 8.26 1.31 -21.87
C LYS A 247 8.46 2.13 -20.59
N ARG A 248 7.66 1.86 -19.57
CA ARG A 248 7.66 2.54 -18.27
C ARG A 248 7.92 1.54 -17.15
N LEU A 249 8.44 1.97 -16.01
CA LEU A 249 8.82 1.06 -14.93
C LEU A 249 7.60 0.24 -14.45
N PRO A 250 7.59 -1.09 -14.61
CA PRO A 250 6.44 -1.90 -14.21
C PRO A 250 6.37 -2.08 -12.70
N PHE A 251 5.16 -2.22 -12.19
CA PHE A 251 4.95 -2.72 -10.84
C PHE A 251 5.51 -4.15 -10.68
N GLY A 252 6.05 -4.44 -9.49
CA GLY A 252 6.58 -5.76 -9.16
C GLY A 252 8.02 -6.00 -9.60
N ILE A 253 8.69 -4.99 -10.18
CA ILE A 253 10.15 -5.01 -10.32
C ILE A 253 10.80 -4.80 -8.95
N SER A 254 11.88 -5.54 -8.70
CA SER A 254 12.76 -5.30 -7.56
C SER A 254 13.59 -4.05 -7.84
N GLY A 255 13.57 -3.07 -6.95
CA GLY A 255 14.34 -1.82 -7.13
C GLY A 255 13.55 -0.50 -7.01
N PRO A 256 12.51 -0.35 -6.16
CA PRO A 256 11.77 0.91 -6.07
C PRO A 256 12.63 2.07 -5.51
N GLU A 257 13.78 1.77 -4.91
CA GLU A 257 14.68 2.71 -4.24
C GLU A 257 15.13 3.84 -5.16
N LEU A 258 15.32 3.52 -6.44
CA LEU A 258 15.70 4.46 -7.47
C LEU A 258 14.56 5.38 -7.88
N PHE A 259 13.34 4.85 -8.05
CA PHE A 259 12.16 5.68 -8.29
C PHE A 259 11.97 6.65 -7.13
N HIS A 260 12.05 6.13 -5.91
CA HIS A 260 11.97 6.95 -4.70
C HIS A 260 13.09 7.98 -4.60
N ARG A 261 14.33 7.64 -4.98
CA ARG A 261 15.44 8.61 -5.03
C ARG A 261 15.12 9.79 -5.94
N GLU A 262 14.68 9.52 -7.17
CA GLU A 262 14.36 10.59 -8.12
C GLU A 262 13.16 11.42 -7.61
N MET A 263 12.12 10.78 -7.08
CA MET A 263 10.98 11.50 -6.48
C MET A 263 11.38 12.33 -5.26
N SER A 264 12.27 11.81 -4.41
CA SER A 264 12.78 12.53 -3.24
C SER A 264 13.62 13.73 -3.66
N GLN A 265 14.48 13.58 -4.67
CA GLN A 265 15.30 14.67 -5.21
C GLN A 265 14.47 15.81 -5.80
N LEU A 266 13.28 15.52 -6.34
CA LEU A 266 12.38 16.54 -6.88
C LEU A 266 11.76 17.44 -5.81
N VAL A 267 11.71 16.99 -4.56
CA VAL A 267 11.07 17.74 -3.45
C VAL A 267 12.04 18.07 -2.32
N ASP A 268 13.31 17.70 -2.43
CA ASP A 268 14.27 17.80 -1.32
C ASP A 268 14.58 19.25 -0.94
N ASP A 269 14.48 20.17 -1.90
CA ASP A 269 14.71 21.60 -1.73
C ASP A 269 13.48 22.36 -1.20
N ILE A 270 12.35 21.68 -0.98
CA ILE A 270 11.10 22.29 -0.51
C ILE A 270 10.89 21.96 0.99
N PRO A 271 11.07 22.93 1.91
CA PRO A 271 10.83 22.72 3.33
C PRO A 271 9.38 22.34 3.63
N GLY A 272 9.15 21.38 4.52
CA GLY A 272 7.79 20.93 4.86
C GLY A 272 7.15 19.99 3.84
N VAL A 273 7.85 19.64 2.75
CA VAL A 273 7.44 18.61 1.80
C VAL A 273 8.27 17.35 1.99
N LEU A 274 7.60 16.21 1.97
CA LEU A 274 8.19 14.89 2.07
C LEU A 274 7.68 14.00 0.95
N CYS A 275 8.57 13.19 0.39
CA CYS A 275 8.20 12.09 -0.47
C CYS A 275 8.33 10.78 0.32
N ASP A 276 7.28 9.97 0.33
CA ASP A 276 7.27 8.58 0.77
C ASP A 276 6.85 7.70 -0.40
N ILE A 277 7.85 7.25 -1.18
CA ILE A 277 7.70 6.47 -2.42
C ILE A 277 6.77 7.16 -3.44
N ASP A 278 5.48 6.85 -3.40
CA ASP A 278 4.44 7.36 -4.31
C ASP A 278 3.58 8.47 -3.67
N ASP A 279 3.73 8.71 -2.37
CA ASP A 279 2.98 9.70 -1.60
C ASP A 279 3.83 10.96 -1.38
N ILE A 280 3.27 12.14 -1.65
CA ILE A 280 3.87 13.42 -1.28
C ILE A 280 3.07 14.01 -0.13
N LEU A 281 3.75 14.28 0.99
CA LEU A 281 3.16 14.85 2.18
C LEU A 281 3.69 16.27 2.36
N ILE A 282 2.77 17.23 2.38
CA ILE A 282 3.05 18.66 2.56
C ILE A 282 2.53 19.07 3.93
N THR A 283 3.31 19.83 4.69
CA THR A 283 2.88 20.39 5.97
C THR A 283 3.21 21.88 6.12
N GLY A 284 2.38 22.59 6.87
CA GLY A 284 2.61 23.98 7.27
C GLY A 284 2.05 24.28 8.66
N GLU A 285 2.62 25.29 9.32
CA GLU A 285 2.14 25.75 10.63
C GLU A 285 0.91 26.67 10.48
N THR A 286 0.91 27.51 9.45
CA THR A 286 -0.19 28.41 9.08
C THR A 286 -0.84 28.03 7.76
N LYS A 287 -2.06 28.54 7.48
CA LYS A 287 -2.76 28.28 6.21
C LYS A 287 -2.02 28.89 5.03
N GLU A 288 -1.42 30.06 5.24
CA GLU A 288 -0.71 30.82 4.23
C GLU A 288 0.58 30.12 3.81
N GLU A 289 1.39 29.65 4.77
CA GLU A 289 2.58 28.85 4.49
C GLU A 289 2.24 27.55 3.79
N HIS A 290 1.23 26.83 4.29
CA HIS A 290 0.79 25.55 3.74
C HIS A 290 0.32 25.71 2.28
N ARG A 291 -0.41 26.78 1.95
CA ARG A 291 -0.84 27.08 0.58
C ARG A 291 0.30 27.51 -0.35
N MET A 292 1.33 28.20 0.16
CA MET A 292 2.51 28.55 -0.65
C MET A 292 3.32 27.30 -1.03
N LEU A 293 3.39 26.31 -0.14
CA LEU A 293 4.07 25.03 -0.40
C LEU A 293 3.32 24.15 -1.41
N GLU A 294 2.01 24.29 -1.52
CA GLU A 294 1.22 23.66 -2.59
C GLU A 294 1.45 24.28 -3.98
N TRP A 295 2.11 25.45 -4.07
CA TRP A 295 2.29 26.23 -5.30
C TRP A 295 3.69 26.08 -5.94
N HIS A 296 4.65 25.41 -5.29
CA HIS A 296 5.97 25.08 -5.85
C HIS A 296 5.98 23.73 -6.54
#